data_AF-E8T4I3-F1
#
_entry.id   AF-E8T4I3-F1
#
_cell.length_a   1.000
_cell.length_b   1.000
_cell.length_c   1.000
_cell.angle_alpha   90.00
_cell.angle_beta   90.00
_cell.angle_gamma   90.00
#
_symmetry.space_group_name_H-M   'P 1'
#
loop_
_entity.id
_entity.type
_entity.pdbx_description
1 polymer ?
#
loop_
_entity_poly.entity_id
_entity_poly.type
_entity_poly.pdbx_seq_one_letter_code
_entity_poly.pdbx_strand_id
1 'polypeptide(L)'
;MEIDEKAIKGLACRALELWINLEATKCRPDSNYQTVIEVLKQRFHTENLNPLLLILGLLEMAIIEDALRNKRYLSEEERERIISDVVESLASKFPEVVKELEKLVDDLENKLKEFKAYASKYGKTPDTEAGGE
;
A
#
# COMPACT_ATOMS: atom_id res chain seq x y z
N MET A 1 -13.78 16.43 -5.24
CA MET A 1 -12.32 16.65 -5.23
C MET A 1 -11.84 16.40 -6.65
N GLU A 2 -11.28 17.40 -7.34
CA GLU A 2 -10.70 17.16 -8.68
C GLU A 2 -9.33 16.49 -8.48
N ILE A 3 -9.26 15.20 -8.84
CA ILE A 3 -8.00 14.45 -8.81
C ILE A 3 -7.28 14.75 -10.13
N ASP A 4 -6.26 15.60 -10.07
CA ASP A 4 -5.35 15.90 -11.17
C ASP A 4 -4.22 14.84 -11.27
N GLU A 5 -3.36 14.94 -12.30
CA GLU A 5 -2.26 13.98 -12.50
C GLU A 5 -1.30 13.92 -11.30
N LYS A 6 -1.10 15.01 -10.57
CA LYS A 6 -0.24 15.03 -9.39
C LYS A 6 -0.89 14.27 -8.24
N ALA A 7 -2.20 14.42 -8.06
CA ALA A 7 -2.97 13.67 -7.08
C ALA A 7 -2.94 12.17 -7.39
N ILE A 8 -3.02 11.75 -8.66
CA ILE A 8 -2.90 10.34 -9.06
C ILE A 8 -1.55 9.76 -8.63
N LYS A 9 -0.45 10.47 -8.91
CA LYS A 9 0.89 10.06 -8.49
C LYS A 9 1.01 9.98 -6.97
N GLY A 10 0.47 10.97 -6.26
CA GLY A 10 0.44 10.96 -4.80
C GLY A 10 -0.31 9.76 -4.23
N LEU A 11 -1.48 9.44 -4.79
CA LEU A 11 -2.28 8.27 -4.41
C LEU A 11 -1.56 6.96 -4.72
N ALA A 12 -0.87 6.86 -5.87
CA ALA A 12 -0.10 5.67 -6.22
C ALA A 12 1.07 5.43 -5.26
N CYS A 13 1.85 6.49 -4.96
CA CYS A 13 2.90 6.43 -3.95
C CYS A 13 2.34 6.00 -2.59
N ARG A 14 1.21 6.59 -2.19
CA ARG A 14 0.56 6.26 -0.91
C ARG A 14 0.08 4.82 -0.86
N ALA A 15 -0.50 4.31 -1.95
CA ALA A 15 -0.88 2.90 -2.08
C ALA A 15 0.32 1.98 -1.89
N LEU A 16 1.44 2.27 -2.57
CA LEU A 16 2.66 1.49 -2.47
C LEU A 16 3.20 1.47 -1.03
N GLU A 17 3.27 2.64 -0.39
CA GLU A 17 3.69 2.75 1.01
C GLU A 17 2.82 1.90 1.94
N LEU A 18 1.49 2.04 1.84
CA LEU A 18 0.54 1.30 2.68
C LEU A 18 0.69 -0.20 2.47
N TRP A 19 0.80 -0.63 1.21
CA TRP A 19 0.95 -2.04 0.88
C TRP A 19 2.27 -2.62 1.40
N ILE A 20 3.42 -1.95 1.15
CA ILE A 20 4.73 -2.38 1.65
C ILE A 20 4.73 -2.43 3.19
N ASN A 21 4.18 -1.41 3.84
CA ASN A 21 4.12 -1.37 5.30
C ASN A 21 3.28 -2.53 5.86
N LEU A 22 2.15 -2.84 5.23
CA LEU A 22 1.33 -3.98 5.62
C LEU A 22 2.10 -5.29 5.42
N GLU A 23 2.73 -5.49 4.26
CA GLU A 23 3.53 -6.69 3.98
C GLU A 23 4.69 -6.85 4.98
N ALA A 24 5.39 -5.76 5.32
CA ALA A 24 6.46 -5.77 6.30
C ALA A 24 5.96 -6.14 7.71
N THR A 25 4.70 -5.85 8.04
CA THR A 25 4.13 -6.25 9.34
C THR A 25 3.99 -7.76 9.49
N LYS A 26 3.91 -8.54 8.40
CA LYS A 26 3.91 -10.03 8.46
C LYS A 26 5.14 -10.59 9.19
N CYS A 27 6.25 -9.87 9.12
CA CYS A 27 7.50 -10.26 9.77
C CYS A 27 7.54 -9.94 11.27
N ARG A 28 6.51 -9.28 11.82
CA ARG A 28 6.43 -8.91 13.24
C ARG A 28 5.47 -9.84 13.99
N PRO A 29 5.87 -10.35 15.16
CA PRO A 29 5.03 -11.22 15.98
C PRO A 29 3.78 -10.49 16.52
N ASP A 30 3.89 -9.20 16.84
CA ASP A 30 2.79 -8.39 17.38
C ASP A 30 2.04 -7.59 16.29
N SER A 31 1.91 -8.15 15.09
CA SER A 31 1.32 -7.42 13.96
C SER A 31 -0.21 -7.48 13.94
N ASN A 32 -0.81 -6.37 13.50
CA ASN A 32 -2.25 -6.29 13.21
C ASN A 32 -2.58 -6.76 11.78
N TYR A 33 -1.69 -7.51 11.13
CA TYR A 33 -1.84 -7.88 9.72
C TYR A 33 -3.17 -8.60 9.47
N GLN A 34 -3.46 -9.64 10.25
CA GLN A 34 -4.69 -10.43 10.09
C GLN A 34 -5.94 -9.59 10.34
N THR A 35 -5.90 -8.70 11.35
CA THR A 35 -7.01 -7.79 11.64
C THR A 35 -7.34 -6.90 10.44
N VAL A 36 -6.32 -6.32 9.78
CA VAL A 36 -6.52 -5.48 8.60
C VAL A 36 -7.11 -6.30 7.44
N ILE A 37 -6.60 -7.51 7.20
CA ILE A 37 -7.10 -8.39 6.13
C ILE A 37 -8.56 -8.77 6.38
N GLU A 38 -8.93 -9.15 7.61
CA GLU A 38 -10.31 -9.54 7.94
C GLU A 38 -11.28 -8.36 7.79
N VAL A 39 -10.89 -7.15 8.21
CA VAL A 39 -11.70 -5.93 7.98
C VAL A 39 -11.95 -5.71 6.49
N LEU A 40 -10.94 -5.89 5.65
CA LEU A 40 -11.06 -5.69 4.21
C LEU A 40 -11.89 -6.79 3.53
N LYS A 41 -11.74 -8.05 3.94
CA LYS A 41 -12.60 -9.15 3.48
C LYS A 41 -14.06 -8.90 3.78
N GLN A 42 -14.36 -8.46 5.01
CA GLN A 42 -15.71 -8.09 5.42
C GLN A 42 -16.26 -6.94 4.59
N ARG A 43 -15.45 -5.88 4.37
CA ARG A 43 -15.83 -4.71 3.57
C ARG A 43 -16.18 -5.07 2.12
N PHE A 44 -15.39 -5.92 1.49
CA PHE A 44 -15.61 -6.33 0.10
C PHE A 44 -16.48 -7.58 -0.05
N HIS A 45 -17.01 -8.12 1.04
CA HIS A 45 -17.80 -9.35 1.08
C HIS A 45 -17.13 -10.51 0.32
N THR A 46 -15.82 -10.69 0.53
CA THR A 46 -15.02 -11.71 -0.17
C THR A 46 -14.13 -12.47 0.80
N GLU A 47 -14.04 -13.79 0.62
CA GLU A 47 -13.08 -14.64 1.31
C GLU A 47 -11.66 -14.52 0.72
N ASN A 48 -11.59 -14.15 -0.57
CA ASN A 48 -10.34 -14.04 -1.33
C ASN A 48 -10.06 -12.58 -1.67
N LEU A 49 -9.23 -11.94 -0.84
CA LEU A 49 -8.80 -10.57 -1.06
C LEU A 49 -7.61 -10.56 -2.05
N ASN A 50 -7.87 -10.15 -3.29
CA ASN A 50 -6.80 -9.98 -4.27
C ASN A 50 -5.99 -8.69 -4.01
N PRO A 51 -4.77 -8.56 -4.56
CA PRO A 51 -3.91 -7.40 -4.32
C PRO A 51 -4.54 -6.05 -4.71
N LEU A 52 -5.36 -5.99 -5.77
CA LEU A 52 -6.03 -4.75 -6.17
C LEU A 52 -7.09 -4.33 -5.15
N LEU A 53 -7.90 -5.26 -4.65
CA LEU A 53 -8.86 -4.99 -3.58
C LEU A 53 -8.16 -4.61 -2.28
N LEU A 54 -7.04 -5.26 -1.98
CA LEU A 54 -6.22 -4.89 -0.84
C LEU A 54 -5.75 -3.43 -0.92
N ILE A 55 -5.15 -3.04 -2.05
CA ILE A 55 -4.65 -1.69 -2.29
C ILE A 55 -5.80 -0.67 -2.26
N LEU A 56 -6.92 -0.96 -2.93
CA LEU A 56 -8.10 -0.11 -2.93
C LEU A 56 -8.59 0.12 -1.51
N GLY A 57 -8.81 -0.95 -0.74
CA GLY A 57 -9.31 -0.85 0.62
C GLY A 57 -8.36 -0.10 1.56
N LEU A 58 -7.04 -0.33 1.44
CA LEU A 58 -6.04 0.42 2.20
C LEU A 58 -6.09 1.91 1.89
N LEU A 59 -6.18 2.29 0.61
CA LEU A 59 -6.33 3.68 0.21
C LEU A 59 -7.64 4.30 0.70
N GLU A 60 -8.77 3.60 0.55
CA GLU A 60 -10.08 4.06 1.04
C GLU A 60 -10.00 4.38 2.52
N MET A 61 -9.48 3.45 3.34
CA MET A 61 -9.36 3.64 4.78
C MET A 61 -8.47 4.84 5.12
N ALA A 62 -7.33 4.99 4.44
CA ALA A 62 -6.41 6.10 4.69
C ALA A 62 -7.03 7.46 4.34
N ILE A 63 -7.69 7.58 3.17
CA ILE A 63 -8.30 8.83 2.72
C ILE A 63 -9.51 9.17 3.59
N ILE A 64 -10.32 8.18 3.99
CA ILE A 64 -11.43 8.37 4.93
C ILE A 64 -10.90 8.87 6.28
N GLU A 65 -9.85 8.25 6.82
CA GLU A 65 -9.24 8.69 8.07
C GLU A 65 -8.77 10.14 7.97
N ASP A 66 -8.04 10.50 6.91
CA ASP A 66 -7.55 11.85 6.69
C ASP A 66 -8.70 12.87 6.54
N ALA A 67 -9.77 12.51 5.83
CA ALA A 67 -10.96 13.35 5.64
C ALA A 67 -11.74 13.60 6.94
N LEU A 68 -11.69 12.65 7.89
CA LEU A 68 -12.40 12.70 9.16
C LEU A 68 -11.54 13.25 10.31
N ARG A 69 -10.20 13.14 10.25
CA ARG A 69 -9.26 13.44 11.34
C ARG A 69 -9.42 14.82 11.99
N ASN A 70 -9.91 15.81 11.26
CA ASN A 70 -10.09 17.18 11.75
C ASN A 70 -11.56 17.60 11.97
N LYS A 71 -12.52 16.67 11.87
CA LYS A 71 -13.95 16.96 11.98
C LYS A 71 -14.51 16.38 13.28
N ARG A 72 -14.43 17.16 14.37
CA ARG A 72 -14.82 16.74 15.74
C ARG A 72 -16.32 16.60 15.97
N TYR A 73 -17.14 17.25 15.15
CA TYR A 73 -18.60 17.24 15.27
C TYR A 73 -19.18 17.05 13.87
N LEU A 74 -19.44 15.80 13.50
CA LEU A 74 -20.21 15.44 12.31
C LEU A 74 -21.45 14.69 12.76
N SER A 75 -22.59 14.96 12.14
CA SER A 75 -23.72 14.03 12.22
C SER A 75 -23.36 12.71 11.52
N GLU A 76 -24.13 11.66 11.80
CA GLU A 76 -23.97 10.37 11.09
C GLU A 76 -24.16 10.55 9.58
N GLU A 77 -25.16 11.34 9.16
CA GLU A 77 -25.43 11.63 7.75
C GLU A 77 -24.25 12.36 7.07
N GLU A 78 -23.64 13.33 7.74
CA GLU A 78 -22.48 14.05 7.20
C GLU A 78 -21.27 13.14 7.07
N ARG A 79 -21.07 12.24 8.05
CA ARG A 79 -19.99 11.26 8.03
C ARG A 79 -20.18 10.28 6.87
N GLU A 80 -21.39 9.74 6.69
CA GLU A 80 -21.71 8.83 5.59
C GLU A 80 -21.53 9.50 4.23
N ARG A 81 -21.96 10.76 4.09
CA ARG A 81 -21.75 11.52 2.85
C ARG A 81 -20.26 11.66 2.51
N ILE A 82 -19.42 12.02 3.48
CA ILE A 82 -17.96 12.13 3.27
C ILE A 82 -17.38 10.78 2.84
N ILE A 83 -17.81 9.69 3.46
CA ILE A 83 -17.33 8.35 3.12
C ILE A 83 -17.74 7.99 1.69
N SER A 84 -19.00 8.23 1.30
CA SER A 84 -19.50 7.98 -0.07
C SER A 84 -18.71 8.78 -1.09
N ASP A 85 -18.51 10.08 -0.85
CA ASP A 85 -17.77 10.96 -1.75
C ASP A 85 -16.33 10.47 -1.96
N VAL A 86 -15.67 9.99 -0.90
CA VAL A 86 -14.31 9.43 -0.99
C VAL A 86 -14.30 8.15 -1.80
N VAL A 87 -15.21 7.21 -1.51
CA VAL A 87 -15.28 5.91 -2.20
C VAL A 87 -15.57 6.11 -3.68
N GLU A 88 -16.56 6.93 -4.03
CA GLU A 88 -16.91 7.21 -5.43
C GLU A 88 -15.78 7.91 -6.18
N SER A 89 -15.17 8.93 -5.57
CA SER A 89 -14.05 9.66 -6.16
C SER A 89 -12.85 8.75 -6.39
N LEU A 90 -12.50 7.91 -5.41
CA LEU A 90 -11.37 6.99 -5.55
C LEU A 90 -11.67 5.92 -6.59
N ALA A 91 -12.86 5.28 -6.56
CA ALA A 91 -13.24 4.24 -7.51
C ALA A 91 -13.15 4.74 -8.96
N SER A 92 -13.59 5.97 -9.24
CA SER A 92 -13.52 6.56 -10.57
C SER A 92 -12.10 6.76 -11.10
N LYS A 93 -11.12 6.97 -10.19
CA LYS A 93 -9.71 7.24 -10.52
C LYS A 93 -8.77 6.07 -10.25
N PHE A 94 -9.26 5.02 -9.60
CA PHE A 94 -8.47 3.88 -9.21
C PHE A 94 -7.74 3.22 -10.40
N PRO A 95 -8.34 3.07 -11.61
CA PRO A 95 -7.60 2.54 -12.75
C PRO A 95 -6.37 3.37 -13.15
N GLU A 96 -6.45 4.70 -13.01
CA GLU A 96 -5.32 5.60 -13.30
C GLU A 96 -4.24 5.49 -12.21
N VAL A 97 -4.67 5.37 -10.94
CA VAL A 97 -3.78 5.12 -9.80
C VAL A 97 -3.04 3.78 -9.95
N VAL A 98 -3.74 2.72 -10.37
CA VAL A 98 -3.14 1.39 -10.60
C VAL A 98 -2.07 1.45 -11.68
N LYS A 99 -2.32 2.13 -12.81
CA LYS A 99 -1.31 2.29 -13.88
C LYS A 99 -0.05 2.99 -13.41
N GLU A 100 -0.18 3.98 -12.53
CA GLU A 100 1.00 4.65 -11.97
C GLU A 100 1.69 3.78 -10.92
N LEU A 101 0.91 3.03 -10.12
CA LEU A 101 1.43 2.08 -9.15
C LEU A 101 2.25 0.96 -9.82
N GLU A 102 1.81 0.44 -10.97
CA GLU A 102 2.54 -0.55 -11.76
C GLU A 102 3.96 -0.07 -12.07
N LYS A 103 4.11 1.18 -12.54
CA LYS A 103 5.43 1.77 -12.82
C LYS A 103 6.31 1.86 -11.57
N LEU A 104 5.71 2.27 -10.45
CA LEU A 104 6.44 2.36 -9.17
C LEU A 104 6.89 0.98 -8.67
N VAL A 105 6.09 -0.06 -8.89
CA VAL A 105 6.42 -1.43 -8.55
C VAL A 105 7.55 -1.95 -9.45
N ASP A 106 7.51 -1.70 -10.76
CA ASP A 106 8.59 -2.06 -11.69
C ASP A 106 9.92 -1.39 -11.29
N ASP A 107 9.88 -0.09 -10.97
CA ASP A 107 11.04 0.66 -10.49
C ASP A 107 11.60 0.08 -9.18
N LEU A 108 10.71 -0.29 -8.24
CA LEU A 108 11.11 -0.93 -6.98
C LEU A 108 11.72 -2.31 -7.23
N GLU A 109 11.15 -3.12 -8.12
CA GLU A 109 11.68 -4.44 -8.47
C GLU A 109 13.12 -4.32 -9.01
N ASN A 110 13.37 -3.35 -9.88
CA ASN A 110 14.71 -3.08 -10.42
C ASN A 110 15.70 -2.70 -9.32
N LYS A 111 15.32 -1.80 -8.39
CA LYS A 111 16.14 -1.46 -7.23
C LYS A 111 16.40 -2.64 -6.30
N LEU A 112 15.41 -3.52 -6.11
CA LEU A 112 15.57 -4.74 -5.31
C LEU A 112 16.53 -5.74 -5.97
N LYS A 113 16.53 -5.85 -7.30
CA LYS A 113 17.51 -6.66 -8.05
C LYS A 113 18.93 -6.13 -7.84
N GLU A 114 19.13 -4.82 -7.95
CA GLU A 114 20.43 -4.18 -7.68
C GLU A 114 20.90 -4.42 -6.25
N PHE A 115 20.01 -4.23 -5.27
CA PHE A 115 20.30 -4.50 -3.86
C PHE A 115 20.76 -5.95 -3.64
N LYS A 116 20.03 -6.93 -4.19
CA LYS A 116 20.39 -8.36 -4.07
C LYS A 116 21.72 -8.67 -4.74
N ALA A 117 22.02 -8.04 -5.88
CA ALA A 117 23.31 -8.21 -6.56
C ALA A 117 24.47 -7.69 -5.70
N TYR A 118 24.33 -6.50 -5.11
CA TYR A 118 25.32 -5.95 -4.19
C TYR A 118 25.46 -6.77 -2.92
N ALA A 119 24.35 -7.19 -2.30
CA ALA A 119 24.37 -8.06 -1.14
C ALA A 119 25.08 -9.39 -1.42
N SER A 120 24.89 -9.96 -2.61
CA SER A 120 25.58 -11.20 -3.03
C SER A 120 27.07 -10.99 -3.27
N LYS A 121 27.45 -9.83 -3.80
CA LYS A 121 28.84 -9.46 -4.07
C LYS A 121 29.64 -9.22 -2.78
N TYR A 122 29.04 -8.53 -1.82
CA TYR A 122 29.71 -8.08 -0.59
C TYR A 122 29.40 -8.94 0.65
N GLY A 123 28.35 -9.76 0.60
CA GLY A 123 27.97 -10.67 1.68
C GLY A 123 28.73 -11.99 1.68
N LYS A 124 29.57 -12.24 0.66
CA LYS A 124 30.59 -13.29 0.72
C LYS A 124 31.79 -12.73 1.48
N THR A 125 31.96 -13.14 2.73
CA THR A 125 33.19 -12.89 3.49
C THR A 125 34.40 -13.39 2.69
N PRO A 126 35.50 -12.64 2.62
CA PRO A 126 36.73 -13.09 1.97
C PRO A 126 37.47 -14.08 2.89
N ASP A 127 36.89 -15.26 3.12
CA ASP A 127 37.53 -16.34 3.90
C ASP A 127 37.26 -17.68 3.21
N THR A 128 37.81 -17.87 2.01
CA THR A 128 38.00 -19.21 1.43
C THR A 128 39.12 -19.27 0.38
N GLU A 129 40.18 -18.48 0.56
CA GLU A 129 41.46 -18.66 -0.17
C GLU A 129 42.67 -18.52 0.77
N ALA A 130 42.55 -19.01 2.01
CA ALA A 130 43.69 -19.25 2.89
C ALA A 130 43.78 -20.75 3.20
N GLY A 131 44.03 -21.53 2.16
CA GLY A 131 44.35 -22.95 2.25
C GLY A 131 45.22 -23.31 1.06
N GLY A 132 46.54 -23.24 1.21
CA GLY A 132 47.47 -23.73 0.21
C GLY A 132 48.83 -23.06 0.24
N GLU A 133 49.64 -23.36 1.25
CA GLU A 133 51.03 -23.85 1.11
C GLU A 133 51.56 -24.35 2.47
#